data_AF-A0A1G3Y4U9-F1
#
_entry.id   AF-A0A1G3Y4U9-F1
#
_cell.length_a   1.000
_cell.length_b   1.000
_cell.length_c   1.000
_cell.angle_alpha   90.00
_cell.angle_beta   90.00
_cell.angle_gamma   90.00
#
_symmetry.space_group_name_H-M   'P 1'
#
loop_
_entity.id
_entity.type
_entity.pdbx_description
1 polymer ?
#
loop_
_entity_poly.entity_id
_entity_poly.type
_entity_poly.pdbx_seq_one_letter_code
_entity_poly.pdbx_strand_id
1 'polypeptide(L)'
;MCSNEWRLKGKIKRRSKMKKKILGLMLGFLLIGVNLFAADGDLIVNGNVGIGTTNPGNGKLEFGYPGSDFTAIVVAGKTASGGAWAHTLSTYGDEALYEQRNANSWTVVNRIRSNGPSYFNGGNVGIGTTSPSFQLHLSTNLAAKTATNTWIVTSDSRLKTDIQPYTKGLKEILQINPVNYKYNGKGGIGHNKFKGKNPITGEDIETEIVDTELLSKTNVGVIADDIQAVVPESVSSHKGKINEDDVEETDILDFDSHSLTFILINAVKELKAEIDSLSEQIADLKAKAK
;
A
#
# COMPACT_ATOMS: atom_id res chain seq x y z
N MET A 1 -72.84 38.36 -58.24
CA MET A 1 -72.77 37.29 -57.23
C MET A 1 -72.00 36.10 -57.80
N CYS A 2 -70.72 35.96 -57.48
CA CYS A 2 -70.10 34.66 -57.13
C CYS A 2 -68.65 34.95 -56.71
N SER A 3 -68.37 34.72 -55.43
CA SER A 3 -67.20 35.16 -54.69
C SER A 3 -66.12 34.08 -54.59
N ASN A 4 -64.86 34.45 -54.81
CA ASN A 4 -63.70 34.16 -53.95
C ASN A 4 -63.45 32.75 -53.34
N GLU A 5 -63.81 31.64 -53.98
CA GLU A 5 -63.54 30.30 -53.37
C GLU A 5 -62.20 29.63 -53.73
N TRP A 6 -61.46 30.08 -54.75
CA TRP A 6 -60.31 29.32 -55.26
C TRP A 6 -58.94 29.61 -54.60
N ARG A 7 -58.83 30.64 -53.76
CA ARG A 7 -57.53 31.03 -53.16
C ARG A 7 -57.23 30.44 -51.77
N LEU A 8 -58.21 29.78 -51.14
CA LEU A 8 -58.09 29.20 -49.79
C LEU A 8 -57.66 27.72 -49.77
N LYS A 9 -58.02 26.91 -50.78
CA LYS A 9 -57.75 25.45 -50.77
C LYS A 9 -56.25 25.09 -50.90
N GLY A 10 -55.45 25.91 -51.58
CA GLY A 10 -53.99 25.69 -51.73
C GLY A 10 -53.16 25.98 -50.47
N LYS A 11 -53.56 27.00 -49.68
CA LYS A 11 -52.87 27.35 -48.42
C LYS A 11 -53.17 26.35 -47.29
N ILE A 12 -54.35 25.73 -47.28
CA ILE A 12 -54.76 24.76 -46.25
C ILE A 12 -54.02 23.42 -46.40
N LYS A 13 -53.81 22.92 -47.64
CA LYS A 13 -53.04 21.69 -47.89
C LYS A 13 -51.55 21.81 -47.53
N ARG A 14 -50.92 22.98 -47.76
CA ARG A 14 -49.51 23.22 -47.35
C ARG A 14 -49.37 23.33 -45.82
N ARG A 15 -50.30 24.00 -45.12
CA ARG A 15 -50.30 24.05 -43.64
C ARG A 15 -50.55 22.68 -43.00
N SER A 16 -51.38 21.83 -43.59
CA SER A 16 -51.61 20.45 -43.14
C SER A 16 -50.37 19.56 -43.23
N LYS A 17 -49.63 19.60 -44.36
CA LYS A 17 -48.35 18.89 -44.50
C LYS A 17 -47.27 19.43 -43.57
N MET A 18 -47.24 20.75 -43.32
CA MET A 18 -46.30 21.37 -42.38
C MET A 18 -46.62 20.99 -40.92
N LYS A 19 -47.90 20.98 -40.53
CA LYS A 19 -48.34 20.50 -39.21
C LYS A 19 -48.03 19.02 -39.01
N LYS A 20 -48.21 18.15 -40.01
CA LYS A 20 -47.81 16.73 -39.93
C LYS A 20 -46.29 16.54 -39.87
N LYS A 21 -45.51 17.38 -40.57
CA LYS A 21 -44.03 17.35 -40.49
C LYS A 21 -43.50 17.90 -39.17
N ILE A 22 -44.07 18.97 -38.63
CA ILE A 22 -43.70 19.56 -37.32
C ILE A 22 -44.18 18.66 -36.18
N LEU A 23 -45.36 18.06 -36.28
CA LEU A 23 -45.86 17.08 -35.31
C LEU A 23 -45.06 15.77 -35.40
N GLY A 24 -44.58 15.37 -36.58
CA GLY A 24 -43.64 14.26 -36.74
C GLY A 24 -42.22 14.58 -36.25
N LEU A 25 -41.77 15.84 -36.35
CA LEU A 25 -40.50 16.30 -35.79
C LEU A 25 -40.57 16.41 -34.26
N MET A 26 -41.74 16.80 -33.71
CA MET A 26 -41.99 16.87 -32.26
C MET A 26 -42.33 15.50 -31.63
N LEU A 27 -42.90 14.54 -32.38
CA LEU A 27 -42.98 13.14 -31.96
C LEU A 27 -41.65 12.38 -32.15
N GLY A 28 -40.76 12.87 -33.01
CA GLY A 28 -39.40 12.33 -33.19
C GLY A 28 -38.48 12.63 -32.00
N PHE A 29 -38.82 13.63 -31.19
CA PHE A 29 -38.33 13.81 -29.82
C PHE A 29 -39.30 13.13 -28.85
N LEU A 30 -39.46 11.81 -28.99
CA LEU A 30 -39.96 11.00 -27.90
C LEU A 30 -38.96 11.18 -26.76
N LEU A 31 -39.36 11.89 -25.69
CA LEU A 31 -38.60 12.02 -24.46
C LEU A 31 -38.42 10.61 -23.87
N ILE A 32 -37.35 9.93 -24.24
CA ILE A 32 -36.89 8.74 -23.55
C ILE A 32 -36.08 9.25 -22.35
N GLY A 33 -36.79 9.48 -21.23
CA GLY A 33 -36.22 9.96 -19.98
C GLY A 33 -35.99 11.48 -19.97
N VAL A 34 -36.62 12.17 -19.02
CA VAL A 34 -36.20 13.52 -18.62
C VAL A 34 -34.80 13.42 -18.02
N ASN A 35 -33.76 13.54 -18.85
CA ASN A 35 -32.44 13.91 -18.38
C ASN A 35 -32.45 15.43 -18.30
N LEU A 36 -32.47 15.96 -17.07
CA LEU A 36 -32.43 17.40 -16.83
C LEU A 36 -30.95 17.81 -16.84
N PHE A 37 -30.56 18.65 -17.80
CA PHE A 37 -29.30 19.37 -17.70
C PHE A 37 -29.48 20.42 -16.60
N ALA A 38 -28.65 20.37 -15.56
CA ALA A 38 -28.62 21.44 -14.55
C ALA A 38 -28.16 22.75 -15.21
N ALA A 39 -28.56 23.89 -14.64
CA ALA A 39 -28.35 25.21 -15.24
C ALA A 39 -26.86 25.60 -15.36
N ASP A 40 -25.99 24.92 -14.63
CA ASP A 40 -24.53 25.01 -14.64
C ASP A 40 -23.87 24.07 -15.68
N GLY A 41 -24.64 23.23 -16.37
CA GLY A 41 -24.15 22.29 -17.39
C GLY A 41 -23.94 20.86 -16.90
N ASP A 42 -24.28 20.56 -15.64
CA ASP A 42 -24.16 19.19 -15.11
C ASP A 42 -25.24 18.26 -15.71
N LEU A 43 -24.87 17.00 -15.96
CA LEU A 43 -25.81 15.95 -16.38
C LEU A 43 -26.28 15.17 -15.14
N ILE A 44 -27.53 15.39 -14.71
CA ILE A 44 -28.12 14.68 -13.57
C ILE A 44 -29.04 13.57 -14.09
N VAL A 45 -28.67 12.31 -13.83
CA VAL A 45 -29.44 11.13 -14.25
C VAL A 45 -30.02 10.42 -13.04
N ASN A 46 -31.36 10.33 -12.96
CA ASN A 46 -32.06 9.61 -11.89
C ASN A 46 -32.02 8.07 -12.05
N GLY A 47 -31.78 7.59 -13.28
CA GLY A 47 -31.69 6.18 -13.64
C GLY A 47 -30.26 5.65 -13.73
N ASN A 48 -30.10 4.41 -14.22
CA ASN A 48 -28.78 3.85 -14.51
C ASN A 48 -28.22 4.47 -15.80
N VAL A 49 -26.94 4.85 -15.80
CA VAL A 49 -26.21 5.34 -16.97
C VAL A 49 -25.44 4.17 -17.59
N GLY A 50 -25.78 3.81 -18.83
CA GLY A 50 -25.04 2.83 -19.63
C GLY A 50 -24.05 3.52 -20.58
N ILE A 51 -22.76 3.17 -20.52
CA ILE A 51 -21.77 3.59 -21.52
C ILE A 51 -21.30 2.34 -22.26
N GLY A 52 -21.64 2.23 -23.55
CA GLY A 52 -21.32 1.04 -24.36
C GLY A 52 -22.27 -0.16 -24.17
N THR A 53 -23.23 -0.08 -23.25
CA THR A 53 -24.30 -1.08 -23.05
C THR A 53 -25.68 -0.48 -23.28
N THR A 54 -26.59 -1.29 -23.82
CA THR A 54 -28.01 -0.93 -23.98
C THR A 54 -28.89 -1.42 -22.83
N ASN A 55 -28.35 -2.18 -21.88
CA ASN A 55 -29.10 -2.73 -20.76
C ASN A 55 -28.28 -2.68 -19.47
N PRO A 56 -28.12 -1.50 -18.85
CA PRO A 56 -27.42 -1.37 -17.57
C PRO A 56 -28.25 -2.06 -16.46
N GLY A 57 -27.82 -3.24 -16.03
CA GLY A 57 -28.55 -4.11 -15.11
C GLY A 57 -28.62 -3.55 -13.70
N ASN A 58 -27.53 -3.69 -12.94
CA ASN A 58 -27.52 -3.47 -11.48
C ASN A 58 -26.70 -2.24 -11.05
N GLY A 59 -25.87 -1.67 -11.91
CA GLY A 59 -25.03 -0.51 -11.60
C GLY A 59 -25.68 0.83 -11.95
N LYS A 60 -25.55 1.83 -11.06
CA LYS A 60 -25.97 3.22 -11.37
C LYS A 60 -25.18 3.84 -12.52
N LEU A 61 -23.94 3.40 -12.70
CA LEU A 61 -23.12 3.65 -13.88
C LEU A 61 -22.55 2.29 -14.31
N GLU A 62 -22.99 1.78 -15.45
CA GLU A 62 -22.55 0.53 -16.01
C GLU A 62 -21.87 0.79 -17.36
N PHE A 63 -20.66 0.27 -17.49
CA PHE A 63 -19.96 0.22 -18.75
C PHE A 63 -20.19 -1.19 -19.28
N GLY A 64 -20.75 -1.35 -20.47
CA GLY A 64 -20.81 -2.68 -21.06
C GLY A 64 -20.29 -2.69 -22.47
N TYR A 65 -20.17 -3.91 -23.00
CA TYR A 65 -19.26 -4.15 -24.09
C TYR A 65 -19.89 -5.03 -25.18
N PRO A 66 -19.93 -4.58 -26.44
CA PRO A 66 -20.08 -5.46 -27.58
C PRO A 66 -18.68 -5.93 -28.05
N GLY A 67 -18.28 -7.16 -27.69
CA GLY A 67 -17.25 -7.91 -28.43
C GLY A 67 -15.78 -7.98 -27.93
N SER A 68 -15.44 -7.61 -26.69
CA SER A 68 -14.17 -8.02 -26.04
C SER A 68 -14.24 -7.90 -24.51
N ASP A 69 -13.45 -8.71 -23.80
CA ASP A 69 -13.49 -8.97 -22.35
C ASP A 69 -12.99 -7.82 -21.44
N PHE A 70 -13.05 -6.57 -21.92
CA PHE A 70 -12.42 -5.43 -21.25
C PHE A 70 -13.44 -4.35 -20.89
N THR A 71 -13.83 -4.30 -19.62
CA THR A 71 -14.58 -3.17 -19.07
C THR A 71 -13.67 -2.41 -18.13
N ALA A 72 -13.35 -1.15 -18.42
CA ALA A 72 -12.44 -0.35 -17.62
C ALA A 72 -13.00 1.04 -17.34
N ILE A 73 -12.91 1.45 -16.07
CA ILE A 73 -12.91 2.86 -15.69
C ILE A 73 -11.45 3.28 -15.70
N VAL A 74 -11.09 4.14 -16.65
CA VAL A 74 -9.76 4.76 -16.70
C VAL A 74 -9.91 6.21 -16.28
N VAL A 75 -9.38 6.54 -15.11
CA VAL A 75 -9.17 7.93 -14.69
C VAL A 75 -7.73 8.26 -15.00
N ALA A 76 -7.50 9.08 -16.00
CA ALA A 76 -6.18 9.52 -16.43
C ALA A 76 -6.09 11.03 -16.48
N GLY A 77 -4.92 11.56 -16.14
CA GLY A 77 -4.65 12.99 -16.13
C GLY A 77 -3.23 13.29 -16.60
N LYS A 78 -3.03 14.48 -17.16
CA LYS A 78 -1.72 14.99 -17.55
C LYS A 78 -1.32 16.12 -16.60
N THR A 79 -0.13 16.06 -16.02
CA THR A 79 0.45 17.15 -15.22
C THR A 79 0.84 18.31 -16.13
N ALA A 80 0.90 19.52 -15.58
CA ALA A 80 1.37 20.70 -16.30
C ALA A 80 2.82 20.55 -16.84
N SER A 81 3.63 19.70 -16.20
CA SER A 81 4.98 19.33 -16.61
C SER A 81 5.05 18.24 -17.69
N GLY A 82 3.90 17.70 -18.14
CA GLY A 82 3.81 16.75 -19.24
C GLY A 82 3.70 15.27 -18.86
N GLY A 83 3.82 14.91 -17.58
CA GLY A 83 3.64 13.53 -17.10
C GLY A 83 2.17 13.12 -17.09
N ALA A 84 1.83 11.90 -17.55
CA ALA A 84 0.48 11.38 -17.61
C ALA A 84 0.29 10.16 -16.68
N TRP A 85 -0.54 10.30 -15.65
CA TRP A 85 -0.88 9.19 -14.73
C TRP A 85 -2.21 8.56 -15.12
N ALA A 86 -2.41 7.30 -14.71
CA ALA A 86 -3.67 6.61 -14.86
C ALA A 86 -3.95 5.68 -13.67
N HIS A 87 -5.20 5.69 -13.21
CA HIS A 87 -5.80 4.66 -12.38
C HIS A 87 -6.78 3.88 -13.25
N THR A 88 -6.60 2.57 -13.30
CA THR A 88 -7.50 1.67 -14.03
C THR A 88 -8.16 0.73 -13.04
N LEU A 89 -9.50 0.76 -13.01
CA LEU A 89 -10.31 -0.30 -12.45
C LEU A 89 -10.91 -1.06 -13.61
N SER A 90 -10.54 -2.32 -13.78
CA SER A 90 -11.07 -3.08 -14.91
C SER A 90 -11.31 -4.53 -14.58
N THR A 91 -12.23 -5.12 -15.33
CA THR A 91 -12.33 -6.56 -15.49
C THR A 91 -11.61 -6.95 -16.77
N TYR A 92 -10.71 -7.93 -16.69
CA TYR A 92 -10.07 -8.53 -17.86
C TYR A 92 -10.34 -10.04 -17.81
N GLY A 93 -11.20 -10.53 -18.69
CA GLY A 93 -11.78 -11.86 -18.53
C GLY A 93 -12.51 -12.01 -17.19
N ASP A 94 -12.19 -13.05 -16.42
CA ASP A 94 -12.80 -13.35 -15.11
C ASP A 94 -12.10 -12.66 -13.91
N GLU A 95 -11.21 -11.69 -14.15
CA GLU A 95 -10.39 -11.08 -13.10
C GLU A 95 -10.75 -9.62 -12.84
N ALA A 96 -10.84 -9.23 -11.56
CA ALA A 96 -10.88 -7.84 -11.16
C ALA A 96 -9.45 -7.31 -10.93
N LEU A 97 -9.14 -6.13 -11.45
CA LEU A 97 -7.82 -5.52 -11.29
C LEU A 97 -7.89 -4.03 -10.93
N TYR A 98 -6.93 -3.62 -10.10
CA TYR A 98 -6.58 -2.23 -9.86
C TYR A 98 -5.12 -2.01 -10.27
N GLU A 99 -4.90 -1.00 -11.12
CA GLU A 99 -3.57 -0.60 -11.56
C GLU A 99 -3.35 0.89 -11.38
N GLN A 100 -2.15 1.23 -10.89
CA GLN A 100 -1.64 2.59 -10.87
C GLN A 100 -0.40 2.67 -11.76
N ARG A 101 -0.39 3.65 -12.65
CA ARG A 101 0.71 3.88 -13.59
C ARG A 101 1.50 5.13 -13.23
N ASN A 102 2.82 5.05 -13.38
CA ASN A 102 3.70 6.20 -13.18
C ASN A 102 3.48 7.24 -14.28
N ALA A 103 3.50 8.52 -13.88
CA ALA A 103 3.22 9.64 -14.77
C ALA A 103 4.20 9.74 -15.96
N ASN A 104 5.45 9.35 -15.80
CA ASN A 104 6.48 9.65 -16.79
C ASN A 104 6.78 8.48 -17.73
N SER A 105 6.58 7.24 -17.27
CA SER A 105 6.96 6.02 -18.00
C SER A 105 5.77 5.18 -18.48
N TRP A 106 4.54 5.50 -18.08
CA TRP A 106 3.34 4.67 -18.32
C TRP A 106 3.43 3.23 -17.80
N THR A 107 4.45 2.92 -16.99
CA THR A 107 4.65 1.60 -16.39
C THR A 107 3.71 1.40 -15.21
N VAL A 108 3.17 0.20 -15.05
CA VAL A 108 2.40 -0.19 -13.87
C VAL A 108 3.36 -0.25 -12.68
N VAL A 109 3.11 0.58 -11.67
CA VAL A 109 3.91 0.62 -10.45
C VAL A 109 3.23 -0.12 -9.31
N ASN A 110 1.91 -0.05 -9.21
CA ASN A 110 1.15 -0.79 -8.21
C ASN A 110 0.05 -1.57 -8.90
N ARG A 111 -0.16 -2.81 -8.47
CA ARG A 111 -1.14 -3.74 -9.04
C ARG A 111 -1.75 -4.62 -7.96
N ILE A 112 -3.07 -4.66 -7.92
CA ILE A 112 -3.85 -5.59 -7.10
C ILE A 112 -4.76 -6.37 -8.03
N ARG A 113 -4.65 -7.69 -8.02
CA ARG A 113 -5.44 -8.61 -8.86
C ARG A 113 -6.13 -9.67 -8.03
N SER A 114 -7.31 -10.10 -8.47
CA SER A 114 -8.01 -11.25 -7.89
C SER A 114 -7.37 -12.60 -8.26
N ASN A 115 -6.55 -12.63 -9.32
CA ASN A 115 -5.80 -13.80 -9.76
C ASN A 115 -4.47 -13.40 -10.39
N GLY A 116 -3.41 -14.18 -10.15
CA GLY A 116 -2.04 -13.84 -10.52
C GLY A 116 -1.33 -12.88 -9.55
N PRO A 117 -0.12 -12.39 -9.91
CA PRO A 117 0.71 -11.61 -8.99
C PRO A 117 0.18 -10.20 -8.77
N SER A 118 0.09 -9.82 -7.50
CA SER A 118 -0.10 -8.44 -7.03
C SER A 118 1.22 -7.92 -6.48
N TYR A 119 1.49 -6.62 -6.66
CA TYR A 119 2.74 -5.99 -6.23
C TYR A 119 2.58 -4.49 -5.98
N PHE A 120 3.50 -3.96 -5.19
CA PHE A 120 3.64 -2.54 -4.88
C PHE A 120 5.08 -2.11 -5.15
N ASN A 121 5.30 -1.38 -6.24
CA ASN A 121 6.62 -0.88 -6.66
C ASN A 121 6.67 0.66 -6.70
N GLY A 122 5.61 1.34 -6.24
CA GLY A 122 5.58 2.80 -6.16
C GLY A 122 6.42 3.40 -5.03
N GLY A 123 6.94 2.58 -4.12
CA GLY A 123 7.69 2.99 -2.93
C GLY A 123 7.52 2.00 -1.79
N ASN A 124 7.83 2.44 -0.57
CA ASN A 124 7.65 1.67 0.66
C ASN A 124 6.15 1.42 0.97
N VAL A 125 5.83 0.25 1.52
CA VAL A 125 4.47 -0.14 1.90
C VAL A 125 4.27 0.02 3.40
N GLY A 126 3.46 0.99 3.80
CA GLY A 126 3.00 1.17 5.17
C GLY A 126 1.67 0.46 5.43
N ILE A 127 1.57 -0.31 6.51
CA ILE A 127 0.31 -0.85 7.03
C ILE A 127 0.03 -0.19 8.37
N GLY A 128 -0.94 0.72 8.38
CA GLY A 128 -1.29 1.53 9.54
C GLY A 128 -0.38 2.75 9.78
N THR A 129 0.69 2.94 8.98
CA THR A 129 1.58 4.11 9.01
C THR A 129 1.58 4.85 7.67
N THR A 130 1.69 6.18 7.70
CA THR A 130 1.76 7.06 6.52
C THR A 130 3.18 7.48 6.16
N SER A 131 4.17 7.19 7.02
CA SER A 131 5.59 7.53 6.83
C SER A 131 6.48 6.29 7.00
N PRO A 132 6.44 5.32 6.07
CA PRO A 132 7.20 4.08 6.20
C PRO A 132 8.71 4.28 5.93
N SER A 133 9.56 4.07 6.95
CA SER A 133 11.04 4.08 6.84
C SER A 133 11.65 2.82 6.20
N PHE A 134 10.88 1.72 6.13
CA PHE A 134 11.31 0.43 5.55
C PHE A 134 10.43 0.03 4.37
N GLN A 135 10.91 -0.86 3.50
CA GLN A 135 10.17 -1.33 2.32
C GLN A 135 8.79 -1.93 2.68
N LEU A 136 8.69 -2.58 3.84
CA LEU A 136 7.45 -2.96 4.49
C LEU A 136 7.50 -2.52 5.95
N HIS A 137 6.58 -1.65 6.36
CA HIS A 137 6.51 -1.13 7.73
C HIS A 137 5.08 -1.27 8.26
N LEU A 138 4.93 -1.98 9.39
CA LEU A 138 3.67 -2.08 10.11
C LEU A 138 3.70 -1.15 11.32
N SER A 139 2.62 -0.42 11.58
CA SER A 139 2.55 0.45 12.76
C SER A 139 2.36 -0.29 14.08
N THR A 140 2.01 -1.57 14.02
CA THR A 140 1.73 -2.41 15.20
C THR A 140 2.53 -3.70 15.14
N ASN A 141 2.74 -4.33 16.29
CA ASN A 141 3.37 -5.65 16.39
C ASN A 141 2.37 -6.79 16.12
N LEU A 142 1.55 -6.64 15.08
CA LEU A 142 0.52 -7.60 14.70
C LEU A 142 0.72 -8.02 13.25
N ALA A 143 1.56 -9.04 13.07
CA ALA A 143 1.70 -9.78 11.82
C ALA A 143 1.63 -11.28 12.12
N ALA A 144 0.88 -12.01 11.31
CA ALA A 144 0.72 -13.45 11.48
C ALA A 144 1.25 -14.21 10.27
N LYS A 145 2.24 -15.08 10.53
CA LYS A 145 2.59 -16.20 9.66
C LYS A 145 2.31 -17.47 10.45
N THR A 146 1.25 -18.18 10.10
CA THR A 146 0.62 -19.24 10.93
C THR A 146 1.54 -20.39 11.36
N ALA A 147 2.69 -20.59 10.70
CA ALA A 147 3.63 -21.66 11.02
C ALA A 147 4.88 -21.19 11.78
N THR A 148 5.54 -20.12 11.34
CA THR A 148 6.82 -19.64 11.90
C THR A 148 6.94 -18.14 11.75
N ASN A 149 7.53 -17.47 12.74
CA ASN A 149 7.87 -16.06 12.71
C ASN A 149 9.17 -15.75 11.92
N THR A 150 9.89 -16.77 11.44
CA THR A 150 11.16 -16.59 10.73
C THR A 150 10.91 -16.27 9.25
N TRP A 151 11.56 -15.22 8.76
CA TRP A 151 11.65 -14.91 7.34
C TRP A 151 12.57 -15.93 6.63
N ILE A 152 12.15 -16.41 5.46
CA ILE A 152 12.98 -17.34 4.69
C ILE A 152 14.09 -16.52 4.04
N VAL A 153 15.34 -16.85 4.39
CA VAL A 153 16.54 -16.25 3.79
C VAL A 153 17.20 -17.30 2.88
N THR A 154 17.25 -17.02 1.57
CA THR A 154 17.92 -17.89 0.61
C THR A 154 19.43 -17.91 0.89
N SER A 155 20.00 -19.09 1.12
CA SER A 155 21.35 -19.23 1.72
C SER A 155 22.25 -20.24 1.00
N ASP A 156 21.91 -20.62 -0.23
CA ASP A 156 22.68 -21.57 -1.06
C ASP A 156 24.09 -21.03 -1.35
N SER A 157 25.12 -21.89 -1.29
CA SER A 157 26.52 -21.49 -1.47
C SER A 157 26.79 -20.91 -2.88
N ARG A 158 26.02 -21.30 -3.89
CA ARG A 158 26.14 -20.76 -5.27
C ARG A 158 25.68 -19.31 -5.39
N LEU A 159 24.93 -18.82 -4.41
CA LEU A 159 24.42 -17.45 -4.35
C LEU A 159 25.26 -16.56 -3.44
N LYS A 160 26.40 -17.04 -2.95
CA LYS A 160 27.31 -16.33 -2.05
C LYS A 160 28.71 -16.26 -2.64
N THR A 161 29.36 -15.13 -2.46
CA THR A 161 30.78 -14.92 -2.76
C THR A 161 31.51 -14.47 -1.50
N ASP A 162 32.84 -14.49 -1.51
CA ASP A 162 33.69 -14.01 -0.41
C ASP A 162 33.35 -14.62 0.98
N ILE A 163 33.10 -15.93 0.99
CA ILE A 163 32.73 -16.67 2.21
C ILE A 163 33.94 -16.75 3.15
N GLN A 164 33.86 -16.04 4.27
CA GLN A 164 34.85 -16.06 5.35
C GLN A 164 34.24 -16.58 6.66
N PRO A 165 35.03 -17.17 7.57
CA PRO A 165 34.55 -17.55 8.89
C PRO A 165 34.07 -16.33 9.69
N TYR A 166 32.89 -16.45 10.30
CA TYR A 166 32.41 -15.50 11.31
C TYR A 166 32.82 -15.99 12.70
N THR A 167 33.70 -15.25 13.38
CA THR A 167 34.45 -15.75 14.56
C THR A 167 34.02 -15.15 15.89
N LYS A 168 33.07 -14.19 15.90
CA LYS A 168 32.52 -13.66 17.16
C LYS A 168 31.78 -14.76 17.91
N GLY A 169 31.91 -14.81 19.23
CA GLY A 169 31.50 -15.94 20.06
C GLY A 169 31.26 -15.57 21.51
N LEU A 170 31.80 -16.35 22.44
CA LEU A 170 31.50 -16.24 23.88
C LEU A 170 31.89 -14.87 24.44
N LYS A 171 33.03 -14.33 24.00
CA LYS A 171 33.52 -13.02 24.44
C LYS A 171 32.53 -11.90 24.13
N GLU A 172 31.92 -11.90 22.94
CA GLU A 172 30.99 -10.86 22.52
C GLU A 172 29.62 -11.01 23.18
N ILE A 173 29.07 -12.24 23.23
CA ILE A 173 27.73 -12.46 23.80
C ILE A 173 27.67 -12.11 25.30
N LEU A 174 28.79 -12.28 26.03
CA LEU A 174 28.88 -11.93 27.46
C LEU A 174 28.88 -10.42 27.74
N GLN A 175 29.13 -9.59 26.72
CA GLN A 175 29.08 -8.12 26.86
C GLN A 175 27.68 -7.56 26.58
N ILE A 176 26.76 -8.37 26.06
CA ILE A 176 25.42 -7.94 25.70
C ILE A 176 24.51 -8.03 26.92
N ASN A 177 23.88 -6.91 27.28
CA ASN A 177 22.96 -6.81 28.40
C ASN A 177 21.50 -6.78 27.93
N PRO A 178 20.70 -7.82 28.23
CA PRO A 178 19.26 -7.77 28.01
C PRO A 178 18.60 -6.75 28.95
N VAL A 179 17.64 -5.99 28.42
CA VAL A 179 16.89 -4.98 29.18
C VAL A 179 15.39 -5.21 29.04
N ASN A 180 14.64 -4.76 30.06
CA ASN A 180 13.21 -4.57 29.94
C ASN A 180 12.94 -3.11 29.61
N TYR A 181 12.08 -2.83 28.64
CA TYR A 181 11.78 -1.47 28.21
C TYR A 181 10.31 -1.28 27.84
N LYS A 182 9.89 -0.01 27.78
CA LYS A 182 8.62 0.43 27.23
C LYS A 182 8.89 1.53 26.21
N TYR A 183 8.09 1.60 25.15
CA TYR A 183 8.17 2.71 24.23
C TYR A 183 7.59 3.98 24.87
N ASN A 184 8.20 5.12 24.56
CA ASN A 184 7.83 6.44 25.10
C ASN A 184 6.95 7.25 24.13
N GLY A 185 6.48 6.66 23.02
CA GLY A 185 5.67 7.34 22.01
C GLY A 185 6.45 8.18 20.99
N LYS A 186 7.76 8.38 21.22
CA LYS A 186 8.61 9.19 20.33
C LYS A 186 8.99 8.42 19.06
N GLY A 187 9.48 9.14 18.06
CA GLY A 187 9.86 8.57 16.76
C GLY A 187 8.67 8.05 15.95
N GLY A 188 7.45 8.48 16.28
CA GLY A 188 6.22 7.97 15.68
C GLY A 188 5.81 6.57 16.18
N ILE A 189 6.50 6.01 17.18
CA ILE A 189 6.21 4.66 17.67
C ILE A 189 4.93 4.66 18.49
N GLY A 190 3.91 3.93 18.04
CA GLY A 190 2.60 3.87 18.70
C GLY A 190 1.70 5.07 18.43
N HIS A 191 2.07 5.95 17.48
CA HIS A 191 1.30 7.11 17.09
C HIS A 191 1.09 7.12 15.57
N ASN A 192 -0.15 6.90 15.12
CA ASN A 192 -0.51 6.93 13.72
C ASN A 192 -1.33 8.17 13.40
N LYS A 193 -0.68 9.16 12.78
CA LYS A 193 -1.32 10.40 12.36
C LYS A 193 -1.76 10.33 10.90
N PHE A 194 -3.04 10.59 10.68
CA PHE A 194 -3.64 10.70 9.36
C PHE A 194 -3.94 12.17 9.12
N LYS A 195 -3.09 12.81 8.31
CA LYS A 195 -3.28 14.19 7.85
C LYS A 195 -3.88 14.14 6.44
N GLY A 196 -4.95 14.89 6.22
CA GLY A 196 -5.59 14.98 4.91
C GLY A 196 -6.52 16.19 4.81
N LYS A 197 -7.10 16.40 3.64
CA LYS A 197 -8.16 17.39 3.44
C LYS A 197 -9.50 16.70 3.34
N ASN A 198 -10.51 17.27 3.99
CA ASN A 198 -11.89 16.88 3.77
C ASN A 198 -12.23 17.09 2.27
N PRO A 199 -12.63 16.05 1.53
CA PRO A 199 -12.93 16.20 0.10
C PRO A 199 -14.18 17.05 -0.17
N ILE A 200 -15.02 17.30 0.84
CA ILE A 200 -16.26 18.08 0.72
C ILE A 200 -16.04 19.52 1.18
N THR A 201 -15.49 19.72 2.39
CA THR A 201 -15.31 21.07 2.96
C THR A 201 -13.98 21.72 2.60
N GLY A 202 -12.99 20.93 2.16
CA GLY A 202 -11.63 21.40 1.90
C GLY A 202 -10.81 21.69 3.16
N GLU A 203 -11.40 21.54 4.35
CA GLU A 203 -10.74 21.76 5.64
C GLU A 203 -9.72 20.67 5.93
N ASP A 204 -8.66 21.03 6.64
CA ASP A 204 -7.66 20.08 7.11
C ASP A 204 -8.29 19.17 8.19
N ILE A 205 -8.17 17.86 8.00
CA ILE A 205 -8.53 16.83 8.98
C ILE A 205 -7.23 16.20 9.47
N GLU A 206 -7.05 16.21 10.78
CA GLU A 206 -6.02 15.46 11.45
C GLU A 206 -6.65 14.52 12.47
N THR A 207 -6.43 13.22 12.28
CA THR A 207 -6.83 12.19 13.23
C THR A 207 -5.59 11.44 13.68
N GLU A 208 -5.49 11.19 14.97
CA GLU A 208 -4.42 10.40 15.55
C GLU A 208 -4.99 9.14 16.21
N ILE A 209 -4.41 8.00 15.87
CA ILE A 209 -4.67 6.73 16.56
C ILE A 209 -3.44 6.42 17.40
N VAL A 210 -3.62 6.35 18.72
CA VAL A 210 -2.57 6.00 19.68
C VAL A 210 -2.70 4.53 20.09
N ASP A 211 -1.63 3.76 19.89
CA ASP A 211 -1.55 2.36 20.34
C ASP A 211 -1.19 2.29 21.83
N THR A 212 -2.20 2.46 22.67
CA THR A 212 -2.04 2.43 24.14
C THR A 212 -1.54 1.10 24.66
N GLU A 213 -1.80 0.00 23.95
CA GLU A 213 -1.31 -1.32 24.34
C GLU A 213 0.21 -1.40 24.13
N LEU A 214 0.70 -0.99 22.95
CA LEU A 214 2.13 -0.96 22.65
C LEU A 214 2.93 -0.11 23.64
N LEU A 215 2.42 1.07 24.01
CA LEU A 215 3.11 2.01 24.90
C LEU A 215 3.09 1.58 26.37
N SER A 216 2.08 0.82 26.79
CA SER A 216 1.98 0.32 28.17
C SER A 216 2.69 -1.01 28.39
N LYS A 217 2.92 -1.77 27.32
CA LYS A 217 3.53 -3.11 27.33
C LYS A 217 5.03 -3.07 27.65
N THR A 218 5.42 -3.87 28.65
CA THR A 218 6.84 -4.16 28.91
C THR A 218 7.36 -5.15 27.87
N ASN A 219 8.42 -4.79 27.18
CA ASN A 219 9.11 -5.61 26.19
C ASN A 219 10.49 -6.01 26.70
N VAL A 220 11.03 -7.11 26.17
CA VAL A 220 12.40 -7.56 26.40
C VAL A 220 13.21 -7.26 25.14
N GLY A 221 14.42 -6.74 25.31
CA GLY A 221 15.31 -6.44 24.18
C GLY A 221 16.71 -6.03 24.62
N VAL A 222 17.35 -5.22 23.78
CA VAL A 222 18.71 -4.69 23.98
C VAL A 222 18.72 -3.21 23.57
N ILE A 223 19.71 -2.46 24.03
CA ILE A 223 19.93 -1.06 23.62
C ILE A 223 20.89 -1.04 22.42
N ALA A 224 20.50 -0.37 21.34
CA ALA A 224 21.28 -0.37 20.10
C ALA A 224 22.69 0.24 20.27
N ASP A 225 22.83 1.29 21.08
CA ASP A 225 24.14 1.89 21.41
C ASP A 225 25.10 0.89 22.06
N ASP A 226 24.61 0.11 23.03
CA ASP A 226 25.40 -0.92 23.71
C ASP A 226 25.79 -2.04 22.74
N ILE A 227 24.87 -2.46 21.87
CA ILE A 227 25.16 -3.44 20.83
C ILE A 227 26.19 -2.90 19.84
N GLN A 228 26.11 -1.64 19.44
CA GLN A 228 27.02 -1.05 18.46
C GLN A 228 28.49 -1.12 18.91
N ALA A 229 28.75 -1.01 20.21
CA ALA A 229 30.08 -1.15 20.78
C ALA A 229 30.65 -2.59 20.67
N VAL A 230 29.79 -3.61 20.61
CA VAL A 230 30.18 -5.03 20.62
C VAL A 230 30.07 -5.68 19.22
N VAL A 231 28.98 -5.39 18.52
CA VAL A 231 28.60 -5.95 17.22
C VAL A 231 28.15 -4.82 16.28
N PRO A 232 29.05 -3.92 15.86
CA PRO A 232 28.69 -2.72 15.09
C PRO A 232 27.97 -3.04 13.78
N GLU A 233 28.28 -4.17 13.13
CA GLU A 233 27.62 -4.61 11.89
C GLU A 233 26.14 -4.99 12.07
N SER A 234 25.69 -5.19 13.31
CA SER A 234 24.29 -5.48 13.63
C SER A 234 23.47 -4.22 13.90
N VAL A 235 24.09 -3.05 13.85
CA VAL A 235 23.44 -1.76 14.07
C VAL A 235 23.54 -0.92 12.81
N SER A 236 22.40 -0.47 12.32
CA SER A 236 22.31 0.50 11.23
C SER A 236 21.54 1.72 11.72
N SER A 237 21.30 2.70 10.85
CA SER A 237 20.50 3.86 11.20
C SER A 237 19.66 4.33 10.02
N HIS A 238 18.52 4.92 10.32
CA HIS A 238 17.70 5.66 9.37
C HIS A 238 17.46 7.09 9.86
N LYS A 239 17.15 7.99 8.92
CA LYS A 239 16.77 9.37 9.26
C LYS A 239 15.32 9.41 9.73
N GLY A 240 15.09 10.08 10.84
CA GLY A 240 13.76 10.30 11.39
C GLY A 240 13.75 11.38 12.47
N LYS A 241 12.56 11.92 12.72
CA LYS A 241 12.33 12.88 13.81
C LYS A 241 11.97 12.14 15.10
N ILE A 242 12.60 12.49 16.21
CA ILE A 242 12.28 11.88 17.51
C ILE A 242 11.04 12.54 18.11
N ASN A 243 10.99 13.87 18.09
CA ASN A 243 9.80 14.62 18.43
C ASN A 243 9.20 15.21 17.14
N GLU A 244 7.88 15.36 17.10
CA GLU A 244 7.20 15.87 15.91
C GLU A 244 7.66 17.29 15.52
N ASP A 245 7.90 18.12 16.54
CA ASP A 245 8.30 19.51 16.37
C ASP A 245 9.80 19.67 16.04
N ASP A 246 10.55 18.57 15.96
CA ASP A 246 11.95 18.62 15.57
C ASP A 246 12.05 19.21 14.14
N VAL A 247 12.87 20.25 13.98
CA VAL A 247 13.05 20.92 12.68
C VAL A 247 13.77 19.99 11.71
N GLU A 248 14.81 19.32 12.19
CA GLU A 248 15.70 18.46 11.41
C GLU A 248 15.53 16.99 11.80
N GLU A 249 15.80 16.10 10.86
CA GLU A 249 15.86 14.66 11.12
C GLU A 249 17.19 14.27 11.77
N THR A 250 17.13 13.29 12.65
CA THR A 250 18.30 12.70 13.34
C THR A 250 18.50 11.25 12.90
N ASP A 251 19.68 10.69 13.17
CA ASP A 251 19.92 9.26 13.00
C ASP A 251 19.27 8.48 14.15
N ILE A 252 18.32 7.62 13.82
CA ILE A 252 17.70 6.66 14.74
C ILE A 252 18.36 5.30 14.50
N LEU A 253 18.88 4.69 15.56
CA LEU A 253 19.57 3.40 15.47
C LEU A 253 18.59 2.23 15.33
N ASP A 254 18.86 1.36 14.37
CA ASP A 254 18.14 0.12 14.10
C ASP A 254 19.01 -1.09 14.42
N PHE A 255 18.41 -2.11 15.04
CA PHE A 255 19.13 -3.32 15.44
C PHE A 255 18.68 -4.55 14.64
N ASP A 256 19.62 -5.18 13.92
CA ASP A 256 19.46 -6.48 13.26
C ASP A 256 20.03 -7.62 14.12
N SER A 257 19.13 -8.34 14.79
CA SER A 257 19.47 -9.47 15.66
C SER A 257 20.04 -10.72 14.96
N HIS A 258 20.07 -10.77 13.62
CA HIS A 258 20.46 -11.97 12.87
C HIS A 258 21.86 -12.48 13.26
N SER A 259 22.82 -11.56 13.38
CA SER A 259 24.21 -11.87 13.75
C SER A 259 24.34 -12.53 15.13
N LEU A 260 23.50 -12.14 16.11
CA LEU A 260 23.55 -12.68 17.47
C LEU A 260 23.30 -14.18 17.54
N THR A 261 22.48 -14.71 16.62
CA THR A 261 22.23 -16.15 16.54
C THR A 261 23.52 -16.92 16.23
N PHE A 262 24.36 -16.40 15.34
CA PHE A 262 25.63 -17.04 14.99
C PHE A 262 26.70 -16.84 16.05
N ILE A 263 26.72 -15.67 16.72
CA ILE A 263 27.55 -15.45 17.91
C ILE A 263 27.21 -16.48 18.98
N LEU A 264 25.91 -16.70 19.26
CA LEU A 264 25.46 -17.69 20.23
C LEU A 264 25.87 -19.12 19.84
N ILE A 265 25.75 -19.48 18.55
CA ILE A 265 26.22 -20.79 18.05
C ILE A 265 27.72 -20.97 18.33
N ASN A 266 28.53 -19.96 18.05
CA ASN A 266 29.98 -20.01 18.29
C ASN A 266 30.29 -20.07 19.80
N ALA A 267 29.61 -19.26 20.61
CA ALA A 267 29.75 -19.28 22.06
C ALA A 267 29.45 -20.66 22.66
N VAL A 268 28.41 -21.34 22.18
CA VAL A 268 28.08 -22.72 22.63
C VAL A 268 29.18 -23.70 22.26
N LYS A 269 29.80 -23.56 21.08
CA LYS A 269 30.94 -24.41 20.68
C LYS A 269 32.17 -24.16 21.55
N GLU A 270 32.47 -22.90 21.84
CA GLU A 270 33.57 -22.50 22.73
C GLU A 270 33.36 -23.05 24.14
N LEU A 271 32.18 -22.86 24.71
CA LEU A 271 31.81 -23.41 26.02
C LEU A 271 31.93 -24.95 26.05
N LYS A 272 31.53 -25.64 24.98
CA LYS A 272 31.69 -27.10 24.91
C LYS A 272 33.16 -27.52 24.92
N ALA A 273 34.02 -26.81 24.20
CA ALA A 273 35.47 -27.08 24.20
C ALA A 273 36.09 -26.86 25.57
N GLU A 274 35.69 -25.80 26.29
CA GLU A 274 36.12 -25.55 27.67
C GLU A 274 35.65 -26.66 28.62
N ILE A 275 34.40 -27.10 28.53
CA ILE A 275 33.85 -28.19 29.34
C ILE A 275 34.63 -29.49 29.12
N ASP A 276 34.99 -29.81 27.88
CA ASP A 276 35.80 -31.00 27.57
C ASP A 276 37.19 -30.91 28.19
N SER A 277 37.85 -29.77 28.02
CA SER A 277 39.17 -29.54 28.61
C SER A 277 39.17 -29.65 30.14
N LEU A 278 38.17 -29.05 30.79
CA LEU A 278 38.01 -29.16 32.25
C LEU A 278 37.74 -30.59 32.70
N SER A 279 36.94 -31.35 31.92
CA SER A 279 36.64 -32.75 32.22
C SER A 279 37.88 -33.64 32.13
N GLU A 280 38.75 -33.43 31.14
CA GLU A 280 40.02 -34.12 31.01
C GLU A 280 40.98 -33.79 32.16
N GLN A 281 41.09 -32.51 32.53
CA GLN A 281 41.92 -32.08 33.67
C GLN A 281 41.45 -32.72 34.98
N ILE A 282 40.14 -32.77 35.22
CA ILE A 282 39.58 -33.44 36.41
C ILE A 282 39.90 -34.94 36.39
N ALA A 283 39.86 -35.61 35.23
CA ALA A 283 40.19 -37.02 35.11
C ALA A 283 41.68 -37.28 35.42
N ASP A 284 42.58 -36.45 34.90
CA ASP A 284 44.02 -36.54 35.17
C ASP A 284 44.34 -36.28 36.66
N LEU A 285 43.73 -35.26 37.26
CA LEU A 285 43.89 -34.98 38.69
C LEU A 285 43.40 -36.14 39.56
N LYS A 286 42.27 -36.77 39.22
CA LYS A 286 41.77 -37.96 39.92
C LYS A 286 42.71 -39.16 39.77
N ALA A 287 43.34 -39.33 38.61
CA ALA A 287 44.32 -40.39 38.40
C ALA A 287 45.59 -40.18 39.22
N LYS A 288 46.05 -38.93 39.37
CA LYS A 288 47.24 -38.58 40.18
C LYS A 288 47.01 -38.63 41.69
N ALA A 289 45.76 -38.51 42.13
CA ALA A 289 45.39 -38.56 43.55
C ALA A 289 45.22 -39.99 44.11
N LYS A 290 45.35 -41.01 43.27
CA LYS A 290 45.23 -42.43 43.61
C LYS A 290 46.61 -43.09 43.67
#